data_AF-A0A075FNG7-F1
#
_entry.id   AF-A0A075FNG7-F1
#
_cell.length_a   1.000
_cell.length_b   1.000
_cell.length_c   1.000
_cell.angle_alpha   90.00
_cell.angle_beta   90.00
_cell.angle_gamma   90.00
#
_symmetry.space_group_name_H-M   'P 1'
#
loop_
_entity.id
_entity.type
_entity.pdbx_description
1 polymer ?
#
loop_
_entity_poly.entity_id
_entity_poly.type
_entity_poly.pdbx_seq_one_letter_code
_entity_poly.pdbx_strand_id
1 'polypeptide(L)'
;MAGLSSVDLELLALAVERAATLVTDDYRLQNLCETGGVPWLSVTMEGIRALWAWELHCTGCGTVLPPPESPNPSRDLGNCVDCGSALGLRRKMD
;
A
#
# COMPACT_ATOMS: atom_id res chain seq x y z
N MET A 1 -5.94 -7.48 1.74
CA MET A 1 -4.46 -7.43 1.63
C MET A 1 -4.02 -8.23 0.41
N ALA A 2 -3.68 -7.58 -0.71
CA ALA A 2 -2.95 -8.27 -1.78
C ALA A 2 -1.46 -7.98 -1.64
N GLY A 3 -0.63 -8.96 -1.97
CA GLY A 3 0.83 -8.80 -1.97
C GLY A 3 1.52 -9.02 -0.62
N LEU A 4 0.83 -9.59 0.38
CA LEU A 4 1.43 -10.13 1.61
C LEU A 4 1.13 -11.62 1.68
N SER A 5 2.15 -12.40 2.03
CA SER A 5 2.02 -13.83 2.31
C SER A 5 1.42 -14.08 3.70
N SER A 6 1.06 -15.34 3.98
CA SER A 6 0.65 -15.74 5.34
C SER A 6 1.78 -15.53 6.36
N VAL A 7 3.02 -15.80 5.96
CA VAL A 7 4.21 -15.61 6.80
C VAL A 7 4.40 -14.14 7.17
N ASP A 8 4.19 -13.22 6.23
CA ASP A 8 4.27 -11.79 6.49
C ASP A 8 3.27 -11.36 7.57
N LEU A 9 2.05 -11.89 7.52
CA LEU A 9 1.00 -11.62 8.51
C LEU A 9 1.31 -12.24 9.86
N GLU A 10 1.83 -13.46 9.90
CA GLU A 10 2.24 -14.14 11.14
C GLU A 10 3.39 -13.42 11.84
N LEU A 11 4.39 -12.95 11.10
CA LEU A 11 5.51 -12.18 11.65
C LEU A 11 5.04 -10.84 12.22
N LEU A 12 4.17 -10.13 11.50
CA LEU A 12 3.59 -8.88 11.98
C LEU A 12 2.74 -9.11 13.24
N ALA A 13 1.90 -10.14 13.25
CA ALA A 13 1.08 -10.50 14.40
C ALA A 13 1.95 -10.83 15.62
N LEU A 14 3.03 -11.60 15.44
CA LEU A 14 3.97 -11.94 16.50
C LEU A 14 4.70 -10.70 17.04
N ALA A 15 5.10 -9.78 16.16
CA ALA A 15 5.74 -8.52 16.57
C ALA A 15 4.80 -7.67 17.44
N VAL A 16 3.52 -7.57 17.05
CA VAL A 16 2.47 -6.89 17.84
C VAL A 16 2.26 -7.58 19.18
N GLU A 17 2.03 -8.89 19.19
CA GLU A 17 1.78 -9.68 20.41
C GLU A 17 2.90 -9.51 21.43
N ARG A 18 4.14 -9.49 20.95
CA ARG A 18 5.34 -9.42 21.81
C ARG A 18 5.83 -8.01 22.08
N ALA A 19 5.17 -6.98 21.54
CA ALA A 19 5.66 -5.60 21.53
C ALA A 19 7.13 -5.53 21.06
N ALA A 20 7.47 -6.34 20.05
CA ALA A 20 8.82 -6.51 19.54
C ALA A 20 9.07 -5.65 18.29
N THR A 21 10.35 -5.44 17.97
CA THR A 21 10.76 -4.77 16.74
C THR A 21 10.81 -5.76 15.58
N LEU A 22 10.08 -5.49 14.50
CA LEU A 22 10.16 -6.29 13.28
C LEU A 22 11.37 -5.87 12.44
N VAL A 23 12.35 -6.76 12.32
CA VAL A 23 13.54 -6.53 11.49
C VAL A 23 13.26 -7.05 10.08
N THR A 24 13.19 -6.17 9.07
CA THR A 24 12.83 -6.53 7.69
C THR A 24 13.29 -5.49 6.68
N ASP A 25 13.73 -5.95 5.50
CA ASP A 25 13.99 -5.09 4.33
C ASP A 25 12.79 -5.03 3.35
N ASP A 26 11.65 -5.70 3.66
CA ASP A 26 10.46 -5.62 2.82
C ASP A 26 9.68 -4.32 3.07
N TYR A 27 9.61 -3.46 2.04
CA TYR A 27 8.94 -2.17 2.14
C TYR A 27 7.43 -2.23 2.41
N ARG A 28 6.72 -3.32 2.05
CA ARG A 28 5.30 -3.45 2.40
C ARG A 28 5.13 -3.71 3.90
N LEU A 29 5.97 -4.55 4.48
CA LEU A 29 5.99 -4.75 5.93
C LEU A 29 6.39 -3.48 6.68
N GLN A 30 7.42 -2.76 6.20
CA GLN A 30 7.81 -1.48 6.80
C GLN A 30 6.67 -0.45 6.74
N ASN A 31 5.97 -0.34 5.60
CA ASN A 31 4.79 0.54 5.49
C ASN A 31 3.69 0.17 6.49
N LEU A 32 3.42 -1.12 6.69
CA LEU A 32 2.44 -1.59 7.67
C LEU A 32 2.89 -1.29 9.10
N CYS A 33 4.16 -1.53 9.42
CA CYS A 33 4.71 -1.23 10.73
C CYS A 33 4.64 0.26 11.05
N GLU A 34 5.07 1.11 10.11
CA GLU A 34 5.02 2.56 10.25
C GLU A 34 3.59 3.08 10.44
N THR A 35 2.66 2.62 9.60
CA THR A 35 1.24 3.02 9.70
C THR A 35 0.59 2.47 10.97
N GLY A 36 0.97 1.27 11.39
CA GLY A 36 0.42 0.55 12.54
C GLY A 36 1.10 0.85 13.88
N GLY A 37 2.13 1.70 13.90
CA GLY A 37 2.90 2.00 15.11
C GLY A 37 3.69 0.80 15.67
N VAL A 38 4.02 -0.18 14.82
CA VAL A 38 4.86 -1.33 15.20
C VAL A 38 6.31 -0.95 14.99
N PRO A 39 7.20 -1.07 15.99
CA PRO A 39 8.62 -0.77 15.80
C PRO A 39 9.22 -1.65 14.72
N TRP A 40 10.05 -1.08 13.84
CA TRP A 40 10.73 -1.84 12.79
C TRP A 40 12.16 -1.33 12.57
N LEU A 41 13.00 -2.18 11.98
CA LEU A 41 14.37 -1.86 11.58
C LEU A 41 14.67 -2.49 10.23
N SER A 42 15.37 -1.77 9.36
CA SER A 42 15.94 -2.34 8.13
C SER A 42 17.21 -3.14 8.44
N VAL A 43 17.54 -4.09 7.57
CA VAL A 43 18.75 -4.93 7.71
C VAL A 43 19.90 -4.32 6.91
N THR A 44 19.68 -4.15 5.61
CA THR A 44 20.69 -3.63 4.67
C THR A 44 20.23 -2.39 3.94
N MET A 45 18.91 -2.24 3.75
CA MET A 45 18.34 -1.11 3.03
C MET A 45 18.24 0.13 3.92
N GLU A 46 18.09 1.30 3.29
CA GLU A 46 17.86 2.56 4.01
C GLU A 46 16.50 2.61 4.74
N GLY A 47 15.58 1.70 4.39
CA GLY A 47 14.21 1.70 4.89
C GLY A 47 13.31 2.73 4.22
N ILE A 48 12.01 2.68 4.51
CA ILE A 48 11.08 3.70 4.02
C ILE A 48 11.43 5.08 4.60
N ARG A 49 11.28 6.12 3.77
CA ARG A 49 11.52 7.53 4.14
C ARG A 49 10.27 8.40 4.10
N ALA A 50 9.23 7.89 3.46
CA ALA A 50 7.96 8.57 3.30
C ALA A 50 6.87 7.53 3.05
N LEU A 51 5.68 7.80 3.56
CA LEU A 51 4.47 7.09 3.19
C LEU A 51 3.79 7.84 2.05
N TRP A 52 3.39 7.10 1.02
CA TRP A 52 2.65 7.67 -0.12
C TRP A 52 1.23 7.15 -0.15
N ALA A 53 0.28 8.07 -0.25
CA ALA A 53 -1.09 7.75 -0.61
C ALA A 53 -1.26 7.81 -2.14
N TRP A 54 -2.07 6.89 -2.66
CA TRP A 54 -2.42 6.82 -4.07
C TRP A 54 -3.92 7.03 -4.20
N GLU A 55 -4.33 7.76 -5.24
CA GLU A 55 -5.73 7.95 -5.59
C GLU A 55 -6.01 7.47 -7.01
N LEU A 56 -7.21 6.90 -7.17
CA LEU A 56 -7.73 6.49 -8.46
C LEU A 56 -8.24 7.73 -9.19
N HIS A 57 -7.83 7.91 -10.44
CA HIS A 57 -8.24 9.05 -11.25
C HIS A 57 -8.49 8.63 -12.69
N CYS A 58 -9.36 9.36 -13.37
CA CYS A 58 -9.51 9.25 -14.81
C CYS A 58 -8.33 9.94 -15.53
N THR A 59 -7.71 9.24 -16.48
CA THR A 59 -6.61 9.79 -17.30
C THR A 59 -7.07 10.82 -18.34
N GLY A 60 -8.37 10.86 -18.64
CA GLY A 60 -8.98 11.80 -19.59
C GLY A 60 -9.52 13.06 -18.91
N CYS A 61 -10.61 12.92 -18.15
CA CYS A 61 -11.27 14.07 -17.52
C CYS A 61 -10.68 14.49 -16.16
N GLY A 62 -9.80 13.67 -15.56
CA GLY A 62 -9.16 14.00 -14.29
C GLY A 62 -10.00 13.77 -13.03
N THR A 63 -11.26 13.31 -13.16
CA THR A 63 -12.12 12.97 -12.01
C THR A 63 -11.40 12.00 -11.08
N VAL A 64 -11.39 12.29 -9.77
CA VAL A 64 -10.90 11.38 -8.73
C VAL A 64 -12.04 10.46 -8.31
N LEU A 65 -11.75 9.17 -8.26
CA LEU A 65 -12.70 8.13 -7.91
C LEU A 65 -12.35 7.52 -6.55
N PRO A 66 -13.34 6.96 -5.83
CA PRO A 66 -13.07 6.19 -4.63
C PRO A 66 -12.13 5.01 -4.93
N PRO A 67 -11.29 4.60 -3.97
CA PRO A 67 -10.45 3.42 -4.12
C PRO A 67 -11.32 2.15 -4.30
N PRO A 68 -10.82 1.13 -5.01
CA PRO A 68 -11.56 -0.10 -5.20
C PRO A 68 -11.76 -0.84 -3.88
N GLU A 69 -12.92 -1.51 -3.72
CA GLU A 69 -13.27 -2.25 -2.49
C GLU A 69 -12.33 -3.44 -2.23
N SER A 70 -11.75 -4.01 -3.28
CA SER A 70 -10.80 -5.11 -3.17
C SER A 70 -9.60 -4.91 -4.10
N PRO A 71 -8.42 -5.47 -3.77
CA PRO A 71 -7.27 -5.39 -4.65
C PRO A 71 -7.53 -6.14 -5.95
N ASN A 72 -7.26 -5.51 -7.09
CA ASN A 72 -7.34 -6.18 -8.38
C ASN A 72 -5.99 -6.83 -8.75
N PRO A 73 -5.89 -8.19 -8.83
CA PRO A 73 -4.66 -8.87 -9.22
C PRO A 73 -4.25 -8.60 -10.68
N SER A 74 -5.19 -8.32 -11.59
CA SER A 74 -4.88 -8.00 -12.99
C SER A 74 -4.31 -6.59 -13.16
N ARG A 75 -4.40 -5.75 -12.11
CA ARG A 75 -4.10 -4.30 -12.14
C ARG A 75 -4.94 -3.52 -13.15
N ASP A 76 -6.00 -4.12 -13.69
CA ASP A 76 -6.96 -3.41 -14.52
C ASP A 76 -7.83 -2.52 -13.63
N LEU A 77 -7.83 -1.22 -13.89
CA LEU A 77 -8.59 -0.26 -13.10
C LEU A 77 -9.91 0.09 -13.77
N GLY A 78 -10.17 -0.40 -14.98
CA GLY A 78 -11.38 -0.13 -15.74
C GLY A 78 -11.40 1.26 -16.38
N ASN A 79 -12.61 1.68 -16.78
CA ASN A 79 -12.85 2.93 -17.49
C ASN A 79 -13.72 3.88 -16.66
N CYS A 80 -13.53 5.17 -16.88
CA CYS A 80 -14.28 6.23 -16.23
C CYS A 80 -15.75 6.22 -16.66
N VAL A 81 -16.66 6.31 -15.68
CA VAL A 81 -18.12 6.38 -15.91
C VAL A 81 -18.55 7.69 -16.58
N ASP A 82 -17.77 8.76 -16.42
CA ASP A 82 -18.12 10.08 -16.95
C ASP A 82 -17.69 10.28 -18.41
N CYS A 83 -16.49 9.80 -18.79
CA CYS A 83 -15.92 10.07 -20.11
C CYS A 83 -15.38 8.84 -20.87
N GLY A 84 -15.47 7.64 -20.28
CA GLY A 84 -15.04 6.39 -20.92
C GLY A 84 -13.52 6.18 -21.04
N SER A 85 -12.69 7.15 -20.65
CA SER A 85 -11.23 6.99 -20.67
C SER A 85 -10.74 6.07 -19.56
N ALA A 86 -9.56 5.48 -19.72
CA ALA A 86 -8.97 4.55 -18.75
C ALA A 86 -8.73 5.20 -17.38
N LEU A 87 -8.86 4.40 -16.32
CA LEU A 87 -8.53 4.80 -14.96
C LEU A 87 -7.06 4.50 -14.64
N GLY A 88 -6.47 5.33 -13.78
CA GLY A 88 -5.07 5.23 -13.37
C GLY A 88 -4.88 5.57 -11.90
N LEU A 89 -3.74 5.17 -11.34
CA LEU A 89 -3.32 5.61 -10.01
C LEU A 89 -2.39 6.82 -10.14
N ARG A 90 -2.60 7.84 -9.31
CA ARG A 90 -1.64 8.92 -9.12
C ARG A 90 -1.31 9.07 -7.64
N ARG A 91 -0.09 9.51 -7.35
CA ARG A 91 0.27 9.86 -5.98
C ARG A 91 -0.57 11.06 -5.55
N LYS A 92 -1.27 10.93 -4.43
CA LYS A 92 -1.95 12.06 -3.79
C LYS A 92 -0.88 13.02 -3.30
N MET A 93 -0.94 14.26 -3.77
CA MET A 93 -0.12 15.34 -3.22
C MET A 93 -0.93 15.97 -2.10
N ASP A 94 -0.33 16.05 -0.90
CA ASP A 94 -0.90 16.78 0.23
C ASP A 94 -0.85 18.30 0.01
#